data_AF-A0A958FEQ1-F1
#
_entry.id   AF-A0A958FEQ1-F1
#
_cell.length_a   1.000
_cell.length_b   1.000
_cell.length_c   1.000
_cell.angle_alpha   90.00
_cell.angle_beta   90.00
_cell.angle_gamma   90.00
#
_symmetry.space_group_name_H-M   'P 1'
#
loop_
_entity.id
_entity.type
_entity.pdbx_description
1 polymer ?
#
loop_
_entity_poly.entity_id
_entity_poly.type
_entity_poly.pdbx_seq_one_letter_code
_entity_poly.pdbx_strand_id
1 'polypeptide(L)'
;GAVFAQSRAVALMIELAGGEASAGVVDNYPVEIQPKAIQLDAERINRLLGTKLSAKEMSALLTRIGLQVDGERVLAPTFRPDLLDTADIAEEVGRLYGYDNIPETKVSLLPYVNPANEFDDFMDRLRDILTGIGLQEIVTNSMIHSATWEKLSGERVYPILNPISSDMDGMRNNLTLSTLGVVRWNYNRQQKHLALFEINRVYHHPGDLNHLPREEMRLSIALTGVRESELWYSAKAPCDFYDIKGMVDYLGTKISLDKIQFIPYDNFAVESQALRVVADGKELGFLGKIRPSLLKHYDIDSPVYAAELDVSLLYELARREKRFQEIPRYPWVERDLAVMVDRGVAAEALVKAIRSAGGRYLKEVFIFDIYSGKQVDARQKSVAFRLRFQSLEKTLVEQEVNQATDNILKTLHQKFAAQLRT
;
A
#
# COMPACT_ATOMS: atom_id res chain seq x y z
N GLY A 1 -31.84 -46.10 10.02
CA GLY A 1 -31.34 -46.34 8.64
C GLY A 1 -30.37 -47.51 8.53
N ALA A 2 -29.45 -47.68 9.47
CA ALA A 2 -28.38 -48.70 9.40
C ALA A 2 -28.90 -50.14 9.25
N VAL A 3 -29.87 -50.58 10.05
CA VAL A 3 -30.45 -51.93 9.97
C VAL A 3 -31.09 -52.20 8.60
N PHE A 4 -31.76 -51.21 8.02
CA PHE A 4 -32.34 -51.32 6.68
C PHE A 4 -31.25 -51.48 5.61
N ALA A 5 -30.20 -50.66 5.67
CA ALA A 5 -29.08 -50.74 4.74
C ALA A 5 -28.33 -52.07 4.85
N GLN A 6 -28.11 -52.56 6.07
CA GLN A 6 -27.53 -53.88 6.34
C GLN A 6 -28.38 -55.00 5.73
N SER A 7 -29.69 -54.98 5.98
CA SER A 7 -30.62 -55.99 5.45
C SER A 7 -30.63 -55.99 3.92
N ARG A 8 -30.59 -54.80 3.30
CA ARG A 8 -30.51 -54.67 1.84
C ARG A 8 -29.18 -55.19 1.29
N ALA A 9 -28.06 -54.91 1.96
CA ALA A 9 -26.75 -55.42 1.57
C ALA A 9 -26.69 -56.95 1.65
N VAL A 10 -27.19 -57.54 2.74
CA VAL A 10 -27.28 -59.00 2.90
C VAL A 10 -28.14 -59.63 1.80
N ALA A 11 -29.31 -59.05 1.51
CA ALA A 11 -30.17 -59.54 0.43
C ALA A 11 -29.46 -59.54 -0.93
N LEU A 12 -28.71 -58.48 -1.24
CA LEU A 12 -27.92 -58.39 -2.49
C LEU A 12 -26.74 -59.36 -2.51
N MET A 13 -26.09 -59.61 -1.38
CA MET A 13 -25.00 -60.60 -1.30
C MET A 13 -25.50 -62.02 -1.60
N ILE A 14 -26.65 -62.40 -1.03
CA ILE A 14 -27.28 -63.70 -1.29
C ILE A 14 -27.65 -63.83 -2.78
N GLU A 15 -28.28 -62.79 -3.34
CA GLU A 15 -28.71 -62.77 -4.74
C GLU A 15 -27.53 -62.92 -5.71
N LEU A 16 -26.41 -62.24 -5.45
CA LEU A 16 -25.30 -62.11 -6.39
C LEU A 16 -24.19 -63.14 -6.19
N ALA A 17 -23.90 -63.55 -4.95
CA ALA A 17 -22.78 -64.42 -4.60
C ALA A 17 -23.21 -65.75 -3.96
N GLY A 18 -24.50 -65.94 -3.69
CA GLY A 18 -25.03 -67.07 -2.94
C GLY A 18 -24.73 -66.98 -1.43
N GLY A 19 -24.95 -68.09 -0.72
CA GLY A 19 -24.80 -68.17 0.74
C GLY A 19 -26.12 -68.01 1.50
N GLU A 20 -26.05 -68.13 2.83
CA GLU A 20 -27.22 -68.08 3.73
C GLU A 20 -27.02 -66.97 4.77
N ALA A 21 -28.06 -66.16 5.02
CA ALA A 21 -28.05 -65.19 6.10
C ALA A 21 -28.26 -65.87 7.45
N SER A 22 -27.46 -65.48 8.44
CA SER A 22 -27.76 -65.81 9.84
C SER A 22 -29.05 -65.12 10.30
N ALA A 23 -29.80 -65.77 11.19
CA ALA A 23 -31.04 -65.23 11.71
C ALA A 23 -30.79 -64.13 12.76
N GLY A 24 -31.52 -63.02 12.63
CA GLY A 24 -31.49 -61.89 13.56
C GLY A 24 -30.54 -60.75 13.16
N VAL A 25 -30.54 -59.69 13.96
CA VAL A 25 -29.68 -58.50 13.79
C VAL A 25 -29.02 -58.19 15.13
N VAL A 26 -27.72 -57.90 15.10
CA VAL A 26 -27.00 -57.37 16.26
C VAL A 26 -26.90 -55.86 16.08
N ASP A 27 -27.67 -55.10 16.87
CA ASP A 27 -27.67 -53.63 16.86
C ASP A 27 -27.19 -53.10 18.23
N ASN A 28 -25.95 -52.60 18.28
CA ASN A 28 -25.37 -52.00 19.48
C ASN A 28 -25.43 -50.48 19.37
N TYR A 29 -26.57 -49.90 19.76
CA TYR A 29 -26.84 -48.47 19.66
C TYR A 29 -27.11 -47.84 21.04
N PRO A 30 -26.05 -47.61 21.84
CA PRO A 30 -26.18 -47.26 23.27
C PRO A 30 -26.77 -45.86 23.50
N VAL A 31 -26.64 -44.94 22.54
CA VAL A 31 -27.21 -43.59 22.60
C VAL A 31 -28.05 -43.37 21.35
N GLU A 32 -29.36 -43.53 21.52
CA GLU A 32 -30.31 -43.30 20.46
C GLU A 32 -30.45 -41.80 20.16
N ILE A 33 -30.25 -41.41 18.91
CA ILE A 33 -30.47 -40.02 18.46
C ILE A 33 -31.96 -39.84 18.22
N GLN A 34 -32.57 -38.95 18.99
CA GLN A 34 -33.99 -38.63 18.86
C GLN A 34 -34.21 -37.50 17.84
N PRO A 35 -35.30 -37.54 17.05
CA PRO A 35 -35.71 -36.42 16.20
C PRO A 35 -35.81 -35.13 17.01
N LYS A 36 -35.22 -34.05 16.49
CA LYS A 36 -35.26 -32.74 17.15
C LYS A 36 -36.59 -32.07 16.88
N ALA A 37 -37.28 -31.63 17.93
CA ALA A 37 -38.49 -30.83 17.79
C ALA A 37 -38.12 -29.34 17.68
N ILE A 38 -38.49 -28.71 16.57
CA ILE A 38 -38.24 -27.30 16.27
C ILE A 38 -39.59 -26.59 16.17
N GLN A 39 -39.73 -25.41 16.76
CA GLN A 39 -40.97 -24.64 16.69
C GLN A 39 -41.21 -24.10 15.27
N LEU A 40 -42.38 -24.38 14.71
CA LEU A 40 -42.91 -23.79 13.49
C LEU A 40 -43.60 -22.46 13.82
N ASP A 41 -42.79 -21.42 14.01
CA ASP A 41 -43.28 -20.05 14.22
C ASP A 41 -43.43 -19.34 12.88
N ALA A 42 -44.64 -19.37 12.32
CA ALA A 42 -44.93 -18.78 11.02
C ALA A 42 -44.70 -17.26 10.98
N GLU A 43 -44.91 -16.55 12.10
CA GLU A 43 -44.65 -15.10 12.16
C GLU A 43 -43.17 -14.82 12.07
N ARG A 44 -42.35 -15.55 12.83
CA ARG A 44 -40.90 -15.42 12.80
C ARG A 44 -40.32 -15.83 11.46
N ILE A 45 -40.79 -16.94 10.88
CA ILE A 45 -40.34 -17.41 9.56
C ILE A 45 -40.68 -16.37 8.48
N ASN A 46 -41.92 -15.86 8.45
CA ASN A 46 -42.30 -14.80 7.51
C ASN A 46 -41.49 -13.51 7.71
N ARG A 47 -41.12 -13.17 8.96
CA ARG A 47 -40.26 -12.01 9.24
C ARG A 47 -38.84 -12.21 8.70
N LEU A 48 -38.30 -13.42 8.77
CA LEU A 48 -36.99 -13.76 8.21
C LEU A 48 -37.00 -13.76 6.69
N LEU A 49 -38.04 -14.33 6.09
CA LEU A 49 -38.15 -14.49 4.64
C LEU A 49 -38.73 -13.26 3.92
N GLY A 50 -39.45 -12.37 4.62
CA GLY A 50 -40.22 -11.30 3.98
C GLY A 50 -41.49 -11.80 3.27
N THR A 51 -41.98 -13.00 3.62
CA THR A 51 -43.15 -13.63 3.01
C THR A 51 -44.43 -13.42 3.82
N LYS A 52 -45.57 -13.91 3.31
CA LYS A 52 -46.86 -13.94 4.02
C LYS A 52 -47.51 -15.33 3.96
N LEU A 53 -46.69 -16.38 4.10
CA LEU A 53 -47.14 -17.77 4.07
C LEU A 53 -47.88 -18.10 5.36
N SER A 54 -49.03 -18.76 5.24
CA SER A 54 -49.73 -19.32 6.39
C SER A 54 -48.97 -20.53 6.97
N ALA A 55 -49.18 -20.82 8.25
CA ALA A 55 -48.59 -22.01 8.88
C ALA A 55 -48.93 -23.29 8.10
N LYS A 56 -50.15 -23.38 7.54
CA LYS A 56 -50.59 -24.51 6.72
C LYS A 56 -49.79 -24.67 5.42
N GLU A 57 -49.49 -23.56 4.74
CA GLU A 57 -48.64 -23.57 3.54
C GLU A 57 -47.21 -24.01 3.88
N MET A 58 -46.65 -23.47 4.98
CA MET A 58 -45.32 -23.88 5.47
C MET A 58 -45.30 -25.37 5.82
N SER A 59 -46.29 -25.87 6.58
CA SER A 59 -46.40 -27.29 6.91
C SER A 59 -46.50 -28.17 5.67
N ALA A 60 -47.25 -27.74 4.64
CA ALA A 60 -47.39 -28.48 3.39
C ALA A 60 -46.07 -28.57 2.62
N LEU A 61 -45.28 -27.48 2.60
CA LEU A 61 -43.94 -27.49 2.00
C LEU A 61 -43.02 -28.47 2.76
N LEU A 62 -42.93 -28.34 4.08
CA LEU A 62 -42.05 -29.17 4.91
C LEU A 62 -42.44 -30.66 4.86
N THR A 63 -43.73 -30.98 4.81
CA THR A 63 -44.19 -32.36 4.72
C THR A 63 -43.80 -33.02 3.38
N ARG A 64 -43.74 -32.26 2.27
CA ARG A 64 -43.34 -32.78 0.95
C ARG A 64 -41.90 -33.31 0.92
N ILE A 65 -41.04 -32.82 1.81
CA ILE A 65 -39.65 -33.26 1.94
C ILE A 65 -39.43 -34.24 3.09
N GLY A 66 -40.52 -34.80 3.64
CA GLY A 66 -40.45 -35.85 4.66
C GLY A 66 -40.20 -35.36 6.08
N LEU A 67 -40.37 -34.06 6.37
CA LEU A 67 -40.41 -33.57 7.75
C LEU A 67 -41.81 -33.82 8.32
N GLN A 68 -41.86 -34.31 9.56
CA GLN A 68 -43.13 -34.48 10.25
C GLN A 68 -43.49 -33.17 10.95
N VAL A 69 -44.69 -32.67 10.70
CA VAL A 69 -45.21 -31.46 11.34
C VAL A 69 -46.37 -31.84 12.26
N ASP A 70 -46.21 -31.60 13.55
CA ASP A 70 -47.20 -31.84 14.60
C ASP A 70 -47.60 -30.50 15.25
N GLY A 71 -48.74 -29.96 14.82
CA GLY A 71 -49.20 -28.63 15.22
C GLY A 71 -48.17 -27.56 14.88
N GLU A 72 -47.61 -26.91 15.91
CA GLU A 72 -46.58 -25.89 15.77
C GLU A 72 -45.16 -26.44 15.94
N ARG A 73 -44.95 -27.76 15.78
CA ARG A 73 -43.63 -28.40 15.89
C ARG A 73 -43.27 -29.13 14.61
N VAL A 74 -42.05 -28.93 14.15
CA VAL A 74 -41.41 -29.71 13.10
C VAL A 74 -40.48 -30.70 13.77
N LEU A 75 -40.72 -31.99 13.58
CA LEU A 75 -39.80 -33.05 13.99
C LEU A 75 -38.80 -33.26 12.87
N ALA A 76 -37.59 -32.75 13.07
CA ALA A 76 -36.48 -32.93 12.17
C ALA A 76 -36.03 -34.40 12.21
N PRO A 77 -36.09 -35.13 11.08
CA PRO A 77 -35.67 -36.51 11.07
C PRO A 77 -34.16 -36.63 11.29
N THR A 78 -33.71 -37.75 11.84
CA THR A 78 -32.29 -37.96 12.21
C THR A 78 -31.32 -37.96 11.04
N PHE A 79 -31.81 -38.06 9.80
CA PHE A 79 -31.01 -37.91 8.58
C PHE A 79 -30.81 -36.45 8.14
N ARG A 80 -31.44 -35.48 8.82
CA ARG A 80 -31.28 -34.02 8.61
C ARG A 80 -30.60 -33.38 9.83
N PRO A 81 -29.29 -33.60 10.03
CA PRO A 81 -28.56 -33.05 11.18
C PRO A 81 -28.37 -31.52 11.10
N ASP A 82 -28.61 -30.94 9.92
CA ASP A 82 -28.58 -29.52 9.63
C ASP A 82 -29.80 -28.75 10.16
N LEU A 83 -30.91 -29.44 10.44
CA LEU A 83 -32.12 -28.80 10.99
C LEU A 83 -32.01 -28.67 12.51
N LEU A 84 -31.62 -27.50 12.98
CA LEU A 84 -31.33 -27.21 14.38
C LEU A 84 -32.29 -26.18 15.00
N ASP A 85 -32.71 -25.17 14.25
CA ASP A 85 -33.55 -24.10 14.77
C ASP A 85 -34.53 -23.51 13.73
N THR A 86 -35.22 -22.44 14.12
CA THR A 86 -36.24 -21.80 13.28
C THR A 86 -35.66 -21.21 11.98
N ALA A 87 -34.39 -20.80 11.95
CA ALA A 87 -33.76 -20.30 10.73
C ALA A 87 -33.59 -21.40 9.69
N ASP A 88 -33.24 -22.62 10.10
CA ASP A 88 -33.12 -23.76 9.17
C ASP A 88 -34.48 -24.16 8.61
N ILE A 89 -35.54 -24.11 9.43
CA ILE A 89 -36.92 -24.30 8.97
C ILE A 89 -37.33 -23.17 8.00
N ALA A 90 -36.94 -21.93 8.28
CA ALA A 90 -37.18 -20.82 7.37
C ALA A 90 -36.45 -21.01 6.03
N GLU A 91 -35.20 -21.49 6.03
CA GLU A 91 -34.46 -21.83 4.81
C GLU A 91 -35.21 -22.90 3.99
N GLU A 92 -35.67 -23.99 4.61
CA GLU A 92 -36.43 -25.03 3.91
C GLU A 92 -37.75 -24.50 3.34
N VAL A 93 -38.47 -23.69 4.11
CA VAL A 93 -39.70 -23.01 3.62
C VAL A 93 -39.38 -22.11 2.44
N GLY A 94 -38.34 -21.26 2.54
CA GLY A 94 -37.95 -20.35 1.47
C GLY A 94 -37.50 -21.08 0.20
N ARG A 95 -36.67 -22.12 0.35
CA ARG A 95 -36.17 -22.96 -0.76
C ARG A 95 -37.30 -23.67 -1.48
N LEU A 96 -38.29 -24.19 -0.74
CA LEU A 96 -39.43 -24.92 -1.29
C LEU A 96 -40.53 -24.01 -1.84
N TYR A 97 -40.69 -22.82 -1.26
CA TYR A 97 -41.54 -21.78 -1.81
C TYR A 97 -40.95 -21.22 -3.11
N GLY A 98 -39.62 -21.24 -3.25
CA GLY A 98 -38.86 -20.71 -4.37
C GLY A 98 -38.42 -19.29 -4.09
N TYR A 99 -37.10 -19.04 -4.12
CA TYR A 99 -36.55 -17.71 -3.80
C TYR A 99 -37.05 -16.61 -4.73
N ASP A 100 -37.30 -16.93 -6.00
CA ASP A 100 -37.86 -15.97 -6.97
C ASP A 100 -39.28 -15.51 -6.64
N ASN A 101 -40.01 -16.26 -5.79
CA ASN A 101 -41.34 -15.89 -5.34
C ASN A 101 -41.31 -14.98 -4.10
N ILE A 102 -40.16 -14.81 -3.46
CA ILE A 102 -40.00 -13.93 -2.30
C ILE A 102 -39.94 -12.48 -2.80
N PRO A 103 -40.87 -11.60 -2.37
CA PRO A 103 -40.93 -10.25 -2.91
C PRO A 103 -39.71 -9.42 -2.49
N GLU A 104 -39.10 -8.73 -3.45
CA GLU A 104 -38.09 -7.72 -3.16
C GLU A 104 -38.70 -6.61 -2.30
N THR A 105 -38.11 -6.37 -1.13
CA THR A 105 -38.49 -5.26 -0.26
C THR A 105 -37.40 -4.21 -0.30
N LYS A 106 -37.77 -2.94 -0.49
CA LYS A 106 -36.82 -1.83 -0.39
C LYS A 106 -36.32 -1.75 1.06
N VAL A 107 -35.01 -1.86 1.25
CA VAL A 107 -34.36 -1.65 2.55
C VAL A 107 -34.78 -0.28 3.08
N SER A 108 -35.28 -0.23 4.31
CA SER A 108 -35.52 1.04 5.00
C SER A 108 -34.15 1.67 5.30
N LEU A 109 -33.71 2.56 4.43
CA LEU A 109 -32.45 3.29 4.60
C LEU A 109 -32.60 4.26 5.76
N LEU A 110 -32.05 3.91 6.91
CA LEU A 110 -31.74 4.91 7.93
C LEU A 110 -30.55 5.71 7.41
N PRO A 111 -30.66 7.04 7.20
CA PRO A 111 -29.52 7.84 6.78
C PRO A 111 -28.51 7.91 7.93
N TYR A 112 -27.55 7.00 7.92
CA TYR A 112 -26.38 7.03 8.79
C TYR A 112 -25.20 7.53 7.97
N VAL A 113 -24.65 8.69 8.34
CA VAL A 113 -23.43 9.21 7.74
C VAL A 113 -22.26 8.56 8.48
N ASN A 114 -21.62 7.58 7.85
CA ASN A 114 -20.36 7.06 8.36
C ASN A 114 -19.28 8.10 8.04
N PRO A 115 -18.48 8.59 9.03
CA PRO A 115 -17.35 9.44 8.72
C PRO A 115 -16.42 8.73 7.73
N ALA A 116 -15.94 9.46 6.73
CA ALA A 116 -14.98 8.92 5.78
C ALA A 116 -13.72 8.43 6.51
N ASN A 117 -13.16 7.32 6.05
CA ASN A 117 -11.87 6.89 6.56
C ASN A 117 -10.79 7.81 5.97
N GLU A 118 -10.38 8.82 6.74
CA GLU A 118 -9.39 9.80 6.32
C GLU A 118 -8.07 9.18 5.81
N PHE A 119 -7.72 7.99 6.29
CA PHE A 119 -6.54 7.27 5.81
C PHE A 119 -6.74 6.69 4.41
N ASP A 120 -7.94 6.17 4.11
CA ASP A 120 -8.27 5.66 2.77
C ASP A 120 -8.33 6.82 1.76
N ASP A 121 -8.99 7.92 2.12
CA ASP A 121 -9.01 9.15 1.31
C ASP A 121 -7.60 9.68 1.04
N PHE A 122 -6.70 9.56 2.02
CA PHE A 122 -5.31 9.95 1.85
C PHE A 122 -4.56 9.02 0.88
N MET A 123 -4.78 7.71 0.95
CA MET A 123 -4.20 6.77 -0.01
C MET A 123 -4.69 7.04 -1.43
N ASP A 124 -5.98 7.31 -1.62
CA ASP A 124 -6.53 7.67 -2.93
C ASP A 124 -5.92 8.97 -3.45
N ARG A 125 -5.74 9.96 -2.60
CA ARG A 125 -5.02 11.19 -2.95
C ARG A 125 -3.56 10.92 -3.34
N LEU A 126 -2.85 9.99 -2.68
CA LEU A 126 -1.50 9.59 -3.10
C LEU A 126 -1.52 8.97 -4.49
N ARG A 127 -2.47 8.07 -4.77
CA ARG A 127 -2.64 7.45 -6.10
C ARG A 127 -2.89 8.51 -7.18
N ASP A 128 -3.76 9.49 -6.92
CA ASP A 128 -4.03 10.59 -7.84
C ASP A 128 -2.78 11.42 -8.13
N ILE A 129 -1.98 11.74 -7.11
CA ILE A 129 -0.74 12.51 -7.27
C ILE A 129 0.28 11.73 -8.11
N LEU A 130 0.48 10.44 -7.80
CA LEU A 130 1.47 9.60 -8.46
C LEU A 130 1.08 9.31 -9.92
N THR A 131 -0.19 9.01 -10.16
CA THR A 131 -0.73 8.85 -11.52
C THR A 131 -0.63 10.17 -12.29
N GLY A 132 -0.93 11.29 -11.64
CA GLY A 132 -0.85 12.63 -12.22
C GLY A 132 0.57 13.08 -12.62
N ILE A 133 1.62 12.47 -12.06
CA ILE A 133 3.01 12.71 -12.48
C ILE A 133 3.57 11.61 -13.39
N GLY A 134 2.70 10.75 -13.93
CA GLY A 134 3.03 9.78 -14.98
C GLY A 134 3.50 8.42 -14.49
N LEU A 135 3.28 8.07 -13.22
CA LEU A 135 3.52 6.71 -12.73
C LEU A 135 2.32 5.81 -12.95
N GLN A 136 2.57 4.52 -13.21
CA GLN A 136 1.56 3.48 -13.35
C GLN A 136 1.47 2.66 -12.06
N GLU A 137 0.27 2.52 -11.50
CA GLU A 137 0.05 1.65 -10.34
C GLU A 137 0.19 0.18 -10.74
N ILE A 138 0.91 -0.59 -9.93
CA ILE A 138 1.02 -2.04 -10.00
C ILE A 138 0.51 -2.66 -8.69
N VAL A 139 0.09 -3.92 -8.75
CA VAL A 139 -0.29 -4.71 -7.58
C VAL A 139 0.46 -6.03 -7.64
N THR A 140 1.28 -6.30 -6.64
CA THR A 140 2.07 -7.54 -6.57
C THR A 140 1.57 -8.46 -5.46
N ASN A 141 1.90 -9.75 -5.55
CA ASN A 141 1.53 -10.72 -4.53
C ASN A 141 2.31 -10.44 -3.23
N SER A 142 1.62 -10.48 -2.08
CA SER A 142 2.25 -10.34 -0.77
C SER A 142 3.08 -11.57 -0.36
N MET A 143 2.78 -12.73 -0.93
CA MET A 143 3.50 -13.99 -0.68
C MET A 143 4.68 -14.14 -1.63
N ILE A 144 5.82 -14.52 -1.08
CA ILE A 144 7.12 -14.55 -1.74
C ILE A 144 7.92 -15.80 -1.35
N HIS A 145 9.03 -16.04 -2.04
CA HIS A 145 9.98 -17.10 -1.68
C HIS A 145 10.96 -16.59 -0.59
N SER A 146 10.72 -17.01 0.65
CA SER A 146 11.35 -16.53 1.88
C SER A 146 12.87 -16.52 1.78
N ALA A 147 13.48 -17.65 1.42
CA ALA A 147 14.94 -17.79 1.35
C ALA A 147 15.61 -16.85 0.33
N THR A 148 14.91 -16.51 -0.76
CA THR A 148 15.42 -15.52 -1.73
C THR A 148 15.34 -14.13 -1.13
N TRP A 149 14.21 -13.78 -0.53
CA TRP A 149 14.00 -12.47 0.08
C TRP A 149 14.99 -12.20 1.21
N GLU A 150 15.15 -13.13 2.15
CA GLU A 150 16.09 -13.00 3.27
C GLU A 150 17.53 -12.85 2.79
N LYS A 151 17.92 -13.57 1.72
CA LYS A 151 19.25 -13.44 1.11
C LYS A 151 19.48 -12.05 0.48
N LEU A 152 18.45 -11.46 -0.13
CA LEU A 152 18.57 -10.18 -0.84
C LEU A 152 18.44 -8.98 0.12
N SER A 153 17.53 -9.04 1.09
CA SER A 153 17.30 -7.94 2.04
C SER A 153 18.18 -8.03 3.30
N GLY A 154 18.67 -9.22 3.65
CA GLY A 154 19.37 -9.47 4.91
C GLY A 154 18.46 -9.50 6.14
N GLU A 155 17.14 -9.47 5.94
CA GLU A 155 16.14 -9.45 7.02
C GLU A 155 15.29 -10.72 7.00
N ARG A 156 14.93 -11.22 8.19
CA ARG A 156 14.03 -12.36 8.33
C ARG A 156 12.65 -12.07 7.75
N VAL A 157 12.04 -13.09 7.16
CA VAL A 157 10.70 -13.06 6.57
C VAL A 157 9.70 -13.75 7.48
N TYR A 158 8.46 -13.25 7.55
CA TYR A 158 7.39 -13.94 8.28
C TYR A 158 6.91 -15.17 7.48
N PRO A 159 7.07 -16.40 7.99
CA PRO A 159 6.83 -17.62 7.23
C PRO A 159 5.33 -17.99 7.17
N ILE A 160 4.94 -18.73 6.15
CA ILE A 160 3.59 -19.29 5.97
C ILE A 160 3.68 -20.81 6.16
N LEU A 161 2.89 -21.35 7.09
CA LEU A 161 2.98 -22.78 7.47
C LEU A 161 2.48 -23.72 6.37
N ASN A 162 1.38 -23.36 5.71
CA ASN A 162 0.75 -24.17 4.65
C ASN A 162 0.65 -23.34 3.36
N PRO A 163 1.77 -23.05 2.69
CA PRO A 163 1.78 -22.19 1.52
C PRO A 163 1.17 -22.90 0.30
N ILE A 164 0.65 -22.10 -0.64
CA ILE A 164 0.08 -22.61 -1.90
C ILE A 164 1.16 -23.31 -2.75
N SER A 165 2.39 -22.80 -2.69
CA SER A 165 3.57 -23.36 -3.36
C SER A 165 4.85 -23.03 -2.59
N SER A 166 5.95 -23.69 -2.91
CA SER A 166 7.26 -23.39 -2.31
C SER A 166 7.74 -21.97 -2.61
N ASP A 167 7.31 -21.37 -3.73
CA ASP A 167 7.68 -20.00 -4.12
C ASP A 167 6.86 -18.91 -3.39
N MET A 168 5.94 -19.31 -2.51
CA MET A 168 5.01 -18.45 -1.76
C MET A 168 4.97 -18.83 -0.28
N ASP A 169 6.13 -19.13 0.30
CA ASP A 169 6.30 -19.64 1.67
C ASP A 169 6.55 -18.54 2.73
N GLY A 170 6.60 -17.27 2.34
CA GLY A 170 6.76 -16.15 3.27
C GLY A 170 6.04 -14.88 2.84
N MET A 171 5.83 -13.95 3.78
CA MET A 171 5.22 -12.64 3.55
C MET A 171 6.29 -11.57 3.32
N ARG A 172 6.17 -10.78 2.25
CA ARG A 172 7.15 -9.72 1.91
C ARG A 172 7.32 -8.69 3.04
N ASN A 173 8.56 -8.31 3.32
CA ASN A 173 8.92 -7.27 4.31
C ASN A 173 9.33 -5.92 3.67
N ASN A 174 9.33 -5.85 2.33
CA ASN A 174 9.57 -4.64 1.56
C ASN A 174 8.83 -4.74 0.21
N LEU A 175 8.55 -3.59 -0.40
CA LEU A 175 7.93 -3.53 -1.73
C LEU A 175 8.98 -3.46 -2.85
N THR A 176 10.16 -2.90 -2.60
CA THR A 176 11.21 -2.69 -3.62
C THR A 176 11.57 -3.96 -4.37
N LEU A 177 11.75 -5.10 -3.70
CA LEU A 177 12.04 -6.38 -4.36
C LEU A 177 10.86 -6.86 -5.23
N SER A 178 9.63 -6.66 -4.78
CA SER A 178 8.42 -7.00 -5.57
C SER A 178 8.34 -6.14 -6.83
N THR A 179 8.57 -4.84 -6.69
CA THR A 179 8.61 -3.88 -7.81
C THR A 179 9.71 -4.23 -8.81
N LEU A 180 10.90 -4.64 -8.36
CA LEU A 180 11.97 -5.13 -9.25
C LEU A 180 11.57 -6.39 -10.01
N GLY A 181 10.77 -7.29 -9.41
CA GLY A 181 10.17 -8.42 -10.10
C GLY A 181 9.28 -7.99 -11.28
N VAL A 182 8.51 -6.92 -11.12
CA VAL A 182 7.67 -6.35 -12.20
C VAL A 182 8.51 -5.63 -13.25
N VAL A 183 9.56 -4.91 -12.84
CA VAL A 183 10.54 -4.34 -13.78
C VAL A 183 11.15 -5.44 -14.64
N ARG A 184 11.65 -6.53 -14.03
CA ARG A 184 12.18 -7.71 -14.74
C ARG A 184 11.15 -8.31 -15.71
N TRP A 185 9.91 -8.50 -15.26
CA TRP A 185 8.85 -9.09 -16.08
C TRP A 185 8.60 -8.31 -17.38
N ASN A 186 8.61 -6.97 -17.29
CA ASN A 186 8.45 -6.05 -18.41
C ASN A 186 9.73 -5.96 -19.26
N TYR A 187 10.90 -5.93 -18.61
CA TYR A 187 12.19 -5.91 -19.28
C TYR A 187 12.37 -7.13 -20.21
N ASN A 188 11.98 -8.32 -19.74
CA ASN A 188 11.96 -9.56 -20.54
C ASN A 188 10.99 -9.53 -21.72
N ARG A 189 10.07 -8.55 -21.76
CA ARG A 189 9.13 -8.28 -22.85
C ARG A 189 9.51 -7.03 -23.65
N GLN A 190 10.79 -6.65 -23.57
CA GLN A 190 11.37 -5.51 -24.30
C GLN A 190 10.80 -4.14 -23.89
N GLN A 191 10.07 -4.06 -22.76
CA GLN A 191 9.60 -2.81 -22.18
C GLN A 191 10.65 -2.27 -21.21
N LYS A 192 11.50 -1.36 -21.70
CA LYS A 192 12.66 -0.82 -20.96
C LYS A 192 12.43 0.57 -20.35
N HIS A 193 11.23 1.12 -20.51
CA HIS A 193 10.86 2.45 -20.04
C HIS A 193 9.67 2.29 -19.11
N LEU A 194 9.91 2.38 -17.81
CA LEU A 194 8.90 2.08 -16.79
C LEU A 194 8.96 3.14 -15.71
N ALA A 195 7.80 3.66 -15.35
CA ALA A 195 7.56 4.47 -14.18
C ALA A 195 6.42 3.82 -13.40
N LEU A 196 6.75 3.11 -12.34
CA LEU A 196 5.83 2.25 -11.60
C LEU A 196 5.70 2.72 -10.16
N PHE A 197 4.54 2.50 -9.55
CA PHE A 197 4.37 2.61 -8.12
C PHE A 197 3.42 1.54 -7.55
N GLU A 198 3.58 1.20 -6.28
CA GLU A 198 2.65 0.33 -5.54
C GLU A 198 2.44 0.91 -4.14
N ILE A 199 1.19 1.01 -3.68
CA ILE A 199 0.83 1.32 -2.29
C ILE A 199 0.23 0.05 -1.68
N ASN A 200 0.95 -0.60 -0.78
CA ASN A 200 0.51 -1.87 -0.23
C ASN A 200 1.22 -2.24 1.08
N ARG A 201 0.71 -3.27 1.76
CA ARG A 201 1.25 -3.73 3.04
C ARG A 201 2.52 -4.55 2.89
N VAL A 202 3.42 -4.36 3.86
CA VAL A 202 4.57 -5.21 4.15
C VAL A 202 4.45 -5.77 5.57
N TYR A 203 5.13 -6.89 5.82
CA TYR A 203 4.99 -7.69 7.03
C TYR A 203 6.37 -7.91 7.66
N HIS A 204 6.67 -7.17 8.71
CA HIS A 204 7.96 -7.30 9.40
C HIS A 204 7.93 -8.46 10.39
N HIS A 205 8.97 -9.29 10.37
CA HIS A 205 9.11 -10.40 11.31
C HIS A 205 9.16 -9.88 12.77
N PRO A 206 8.32 -10.37 13.69
CA PRO A 206 8.18 -9.84 15.06
C PRO A 206 9.32 -10.24 16.02
N GLY A 207 10.43 -10.77 15.53
CA GLY A 207 11.46 -11.43 16.33
C GLY A 207 11.08 -12.81 16.88
N ASP A 208 9.88 -12.93 17.45
CA ASP A 208 9.27 -14.15 18.04
C ASP A 208 7.95 -14.48 17.33
N LEU A 209 7.84 -15.70 16.77
CA LEU A 209 6.68 -16.17 16.00
C LEU A 209 5.43 -16.46 16.85
N ASN A 210 5.51 -16.34 18.18
CA ASN A 210 4.31 -16.30 19.04
C ASN A 210 3.49 -15.01 18.86
N HIS A 211 4.05 -13.99 18.19
CA HIS A 211 3.36 -12.74 17.87
C HIS A 211 3.03 -12.64 16.38
N LEU A 212 2.00 -11.85 16.07
CA LEU A 212 1.66 -11.48 14.70
C LEU A 212 2.72 -10.55 14.10
N PRO A 213 2.91 -10.54 12.77
CA PRO A 213 3.84 -9.62 12.13
C PRO A 213 3.36 -8.18 12.30
N ARG A 214 4.32 -7.25 12.33
CA ARG A 214 3.98 -5.82 12.25
C ARG A 214 3.67 -5.49 10.80
N GLU A 215 2.39 -5.19 10.53
CA GLU A 215 1.94 -4.73 9.21
C GLU A 215 2.20 -3.24 9.05
N GLU A 216 2.71 -2.84 7.89
CA GLU A 216 2.98 -1.45 7.58
C GLU A 216 2.57 -1.14 6.13
N MET A 217 1.84 -0.05 5.92
CA MET A 217 1.50 0.41 4.57
C MET A 217 2.70 1.17 3.99
N ARG A 218 3.24 0.68 2.87
CA ARG A 218 4.39 1.27 2.18
C ARG A 218 3.98 1.74 0.79
N LEU A 219 4.70 2.75 0.30
CA LEU A 219 4.68 3.20 -1.08
C LEU A 219 6.03 2.86 -1.70
N SER A 220 6.04 2.07 -2.77
CA SER A 220 7.21 1.87 -3.62
C SER A 220 7.06 2.62 -4.92
N ILE A 221 8.17 3.17 -5.42
CA ILE A 221 8.28 3.79 -6.74
C ILE A 221 9.51 3.17 -7.44
N ALA A 222 9.41 2.88 -8.74
CA ALA A 222 10.55 2.49 -9.56
C ALA A 222 10.54 3.18 -10.93
N LEU A 223 11.70 3.69 -11.35
CA LEU A 223 11.95 4.34 -12.62
C LEU A 223 13.10 3.65 -13.35
N THR A 224 12.93 3.35 -14.65
CA THR A 224 14.02 2.91 -15.52
C THR A 224 13.78 3.36 -16.95
N GLY A 225 14.85 3.52 -17.72
CA GLY A 225 14.77 3.92 -19.12
C GLY A 225 14.93 5.42 -19.34
N VAL A 226 14.03 6.01 -20.13
CA VAL A 226 14.07 7.42 -20.54
C VAL A 226 12.94 8.22 -19.89
N ARG A 227 13.21 9.51 -19.62
CA ARG A 227 12.27 10.42 -18.96
C ARG A 227 11.00 10.65 -19.77
N GLU A 228 11.13 10.74 -21.08
CA GLU A 228 10.04 10.90 -22.02
C GLU A 228 10.12 9.78 -23.05
N SER A 229 8.97 9.19 -23.39
CA SER A 229 8.86 8.28 -24.54
C SER A 229 9.27 9.00 -25.82
N GLU A 230 9.53 8.28 -26.92
CA GLU A 230 10.08 8.86 -28.15
C GLU A 230 9.21 10.02 -28.69
N LEU A 231 9.64 11.26 -28.47
CA LEU A 231 9.02 12.47 -28.99
C LEU A 231 9.84 13.01 -30.17
N TRP A 232 9.15 13.48 -31.21
CA TRP A 232 9.80 13.97 -32.44
C TRP A 232 10.68 15.22 -32.24
N TYR A 233 10.46 15.96 -31.14
CA TYR A 233 11.12 17.24 -30.84
C TYR A 233 12.05 17.19 -29.62
N SER A 234 12.16 16.05 -28.94
CA SER A 234 12.92 15.91 -27.69
C SER A 234 14.05 14.89 -27.86
N ALA A 235 15.22 15.20 -27.33
CA ALA A 235 16.31 14.23 -27.29
C ALA A 235 15.99 13.16 -26.22
N LYS A 236 16.37 11.91 -26.47
CA LYS A 236 16.25 10.83 -25.48
C LYS A 236 17.11 11.16 -24.26
N ALA A 237 16.49 11.60 -23.18
CA ALA A 237 17.13 11.82 -21.89
C ALA A 237 16.88 10.59 -21.00
N PRO A 238 17.92 9.87 -20.54
CA PRO A 238 17.74 8.79 -19.58
C PRO A 238 17.22 9.35 -18.25
N CYS A 239 16.40 8.57 -17.56
CA CYS A 239 16.08 8.86 -16.17
C CYS A 239 17.35 8.82 -15.31
N ASP A 240 17.43 9.69 -14.32
CA ASP A 240 18.53 9.76 -13.39
C ASP A 240 18.04 9.84 -11.92
N PHE A 241 19.01 9.98 -11.01
CA PHE A 241 18.75 10.07 -9.58
C PHE A 241 17.92 11.30 -9.18
N TYR A 242 18.03 12.41 -9.92
CA TYR A 242 17.28 13.62 -9.62
C TYR A 242 15.82 13.51 -10.06
N ASP A 243 15.48 12.64 -11.01
CA ASP A 243 14.09 12.34 -11.36
C ASP A 243 13.34 11.70 -10.18
N ILE A 244 13.88 10.62 -9.60
CA ILE A 244 13.25 9.96 -8.45
C ILE A 244 13.21 10.89 -7.22
N LYS A 245 14.28 11.67 -6.98
CA LYS A 245 14.31 12.66 -5.90
C LYS A 245 13.24 13.74 -6.13
N GLY A 246 13.10 14.22 -7.37
CA GLY A 246 12.12 15.23 -7.76
C GLY A 246 10.68 14.75 -7.55
N MET A 247 10.38 13.49 -7.88
CA MET A 247 9.06 12.90 -7.63
C MET A 247 8.74 12.80 -6.14
N VAL A 248 9.69 12.36 -5.31
CA VAL A 248 9.50 12.26 -3.85
C VAL A 248 9.36 13.65 -3.21
N ASP A 249 10.17 14.63 -3.64
CA ASP A 249 10.08 16.01 -3.19
C ASP A 249 8.73 16.64 -3.57
N TYR A 250 8.30 16.46 -4.83
CA TYR A 250 7.00 16.91 -5.32
C TYR A 250 5.84 16.28 -4.54
N LEU A 251 5.89 14.97 -4.29
CA LEU A 251 4.90 14.29 -3.45
C LEU A 251 4.81 14.95 -2.07
N GLY A 252 5.95 15.19 -1.43
CA GLY A 252 6.04 15.90 -0.15
C GLY A 252 5.38 17.28 -0.19
N THR A 253 5.59 18.06 -1.26
CA THR A 253 4.90 19.36 -1.42
C THR A 253 3.37 19.20 -1.54
N LYS A 254 2.90 18.19 -2.28
CA LYS A 254 1.48 17.98 -2.55
C LYS A 254 0.70 17.54 -1.32
N ILE A 255 1.32 16.81 -0.42
CA ILE A 255 0.74 16.46 0.88
C ILE A 255 1.17 17.42 2.01
N SER A 256 1.91 18.48 1.66
CA SER A 256 2.32 19.55 2.58
C SER A 256 3.14 19.04 3.77
N LEU A 257 4.11 18.15 3.51
CA LEU A 257 5.13 17.78 4.51
C LEU A 257 5.98 18.99 4.88
N ASP A 258 6.32 19.12 6.15
CA ASP A 258 7.23 20.14 6.65
C ASP A 258 8.63 19.54 6.91
N LYS A 259 9.65 20.40 6.78
CA LYS A 259 11.06 20.09 7.08
C LYS A 259 11.56 18.78 6.46
N ILE A 260 11.16 18.49 5.22
CA ILE A 260 11.70 17.34 4.48
C ILE A 260 13.23 17.51 4.32
N GLN A 261 13.96 16.43 4.56
CA GLN A 261 15.41 16.36 4.45
C GLN A 261 15.81 15.10 3.71
N PHE A 262 16.82 15.26 2.87
CA PHE A 262 17.45 14.20 2.13
C PHE A 262 18.87 14.02 2.64
N ILE A 263 19.15 12.91 3.29
CA ILE A 263 20.43 12.65 3.95
C ILE A 263 21.10 11.47 3.24
N PRO A 264 22.40 11.53 2.89
CA PRO A 264 23.14 10.40 2.34
C PRO A 264 22.88 9.12 3.12
N TYR A 265 22.64 8.04 2.40
CA TYR A 265 22.20 6.77 2.97
C TYR A 265 22.75 5.60 2.16
N ASP A 266 22.69 4.41 2.75
CA ASP A 266 23.10 3.16 2.14
C ASP A 266 22.33 2.02 2.84
N ASN A 267 21.72 1.11 2.08
CA ASN A 267 20.98 -0.04 2.63
C ASN A 267 21.03 -1.25 1.68
N PHE A 268 20.25 -2.30 1.93
CA PHE A 268 20.23 -3.48 1.07
C PHE A 268 19.86 -3.17 -0.40
N ALA A 269 19.04 -2.15 -0.64
CA ALA A 269 18.43 -1.86 -1.94
C ALA A 269 19.23 -0.88 -2.80
N VAL A 270 19.80 0.16 -2.21
CA VAL A 270 20.40 1.29 -2.93
C VAL A 270 21.83 1.59 -2.48
N GLU A 271 22.69 2.06 -3.38
CA GLU A 271 24.09 2.45 -3.09
C GLU A 271 24.57 3.64 -3.95
N SER A 272 25.62 4.34 -3.49
CA SER A 272 26.36 5.45 -4.17
C SER A 272 25.56 6.73 -4.52
N GLN A 273 24.28 6.59 -4.84
CA GLN A 273 23.31 7.65 -5.10
C GLN A 273 22.05 7.31 -4.32
N ALA A 274 22.11 7.43 -3.00
CA ALA A 274 21.08 6.98 -2.10
C ALA A 274 20.87 8.00 -0.98
N LEU A 275 19.60 8.23 -0.66
CA LEU A 275 19.16 9.18 0.35
C LEU A 275 18.11 8.51 1.22
N ARG A 276 18.20 8.72 2.54
CA ARG A 276 17.07 8.54 3.43
C ARG A 276 16.24 9.81 3.42
N VAL A 277 14.94 9.65 3.49
CA VAL A 277 13.96 10.72 3.49
C VAL A 277 13.48 10.90 4.93
N VAL A 278 13.69 12.09 5.48
CA VAL A 278 13.31 12.41 6.87
C VAL A 278 12.39 13.62 6.85
N ALA A 279 11.27 13.58 7.57
CA ALA A 279 10.40 14.74 7.76
C ALA A 279 10.08 14.90 9.25
N ASP A 280 10.18 16.14 9.75
CA ASP A 280 10.02 16.46 11.19
C ASP A 280 10.77 15.50 12.15
N GLY A 281 11.95 15.02 11.73
CA GLY A 281 12.80 14.11 12.50
C GLY A 281 12.45 12.62 12.41
N LYS A 282 11.37 12.25 11.72
CA LYS A 282 10.98 10.86 11.47
C LYS A 282 11.52 10.37 10.13
N GLU A 283 12.11 9.18 10.12
CA GLU A 283 12.56 8.52 8.89
C GLU A 283 11.37 7.92 8.15
N LEU A 284 11.08 8.45 6.97
CA LEU A 284 9.99 8.01 6.12
C LEU A 284 10.38 6.81 5.27
N GLY A 285 11.67 6.66 4.96
CA GLY A 285 12.20 5.60 4.11
C GLY A 285 13.37 6.09 3.29
N PHE A 286 13.51 5.60 2.06
CA PHE A 286 14.67 5.88 1.22
C PHE A 286 14.31 6.10 -0.25
N LEU A 287 15.25 6.69 -0.97
CA LEU A 287 15.27 6.72 -2.44
C LEU A 287 16.70 6.59 -2.94
N GLY A 288 16.88 6.07 -4.15
CA GLY A 288 18.20 6.01 -4.76
C GLY A 288 18.32 5.10 -5.97
N LYS A 289 19.55 4.98 -6.45
CA LYS A 289 19.91 4.03 -7.51
C LYS A 289 20.02 2.62 -6.92
N ILE A 290 19.32 1.66 -7.52
CA ILE A 290 19.35 0.25 -7.09
C ILE A 290 20.74 -0.34 -7.24
N ARG A 291 21.14 -1.17 -6.27
CA ARG A 291 22.44 -1.85 -6.27
C ARG A 291 22.64 -2.72 -7.52
N PRO A 292 23.84 -2.72 -8.13
CA PRO A 292 24.16 -3.62 -9.24
C PRO A 292 23.99 -5.10 -8.90
N SER A 293 24.22 -5.51 -7.64
CA SER A 293 24.01 -6.89 -7.18
C SER A 293 22.55 -7.33 -7.27
N LEU A 294 21.60 -6.44 -6.93
CA LEU A 294 20.17 -6.71 -7.07
C LEU A 294 19.77 -6.73 -8.56
N LEU A 295 20.22 -5.75 -9.35
CA LEU A 295 19.95 -5.73 -10.79
C LEU A 295 20.43 -7.01 -11.48
N LYS A 296 21.63 -7.49 -11.12
CA LYS A 296 22.18 -8.75 -11.60
C LYS A 296 21.35 -9.96 -11.18
N HIS A 297 20.82 -9.98 -9.96
CA HIS A 297 19.92 -11.06 -9.52
C HIS A 297 18.63 -11.11 -10.35
N TYR A 298 18.07 -9.95 -10.67
CA TYR A 298 16.86 -9.82 -11.47
C TYR A 298 17.12 -9.86 -13.00
N ASP A 299 18.37 -10.00 -13.45
CA ASP A 299 18.75 -9.99 -14.88
C ASP A 299 18.32 -8.70 -15.60
N ILE A 300 18.58 -7.55 -14.96
CA ILE A 300 18.27 -6.21 -15.46
C ILE A 300 19.57 -5.48 -15.81
N ASP A 301 19.78 -5.17 -17.10
CA ASP A 301 21.01 -4.49 -17.56
C ASP A 301 20.90 -2.95 -17.59
N SER A 302 19.75 -2.38 -17.25
CA SER A 302 19.52 -0.93 -17.21
C SER A 302 19.54 -0.39 -15.77
N PRO A 303 19.98 0.87 -15.55
CA PRO A 303 19.81 1.52 -14.27
C PRO A 303 18.35 1.55 -13.84
N VAL A 304 18.08 1.23 -12.57
CA VAL A 304 16.79 1.40 -11.93
C VAL A 304 16.97 2.35 -10.74
N TYR A 305 16.08 3.32 -10.63
CA TYR A 305 15.99 4.22 -9.49
C TYR A 305 14.70 3.92 -8.74
N ALA A 306 14.76 3.81 -7.42
CA ALA A 306 13.60 3.46 -6.62
C ALA A 306 13.45 4.34 -5.39
N ALA A 307 12.24 4.39 -4.86
CA ALA A 307 11.95 4.90 -3.54
C ALA A 307 11.02 3.94 -2.80
N GLU A 308 11.15 3.87 -1.47
CA GLU A 308 10.22 3.18 -0.59
C GLU A 308 9.94 4.05 0.63
N LEU A 309 8.67 4.37 0.89
CA LEU A 309 8.22 5.31 1.93
C LEU A 309 7.11 4.68 2.79
N ASP A 310 7.11 4.97 4.09
CA ASP A 310 6.05 4.63 5.04
C ASP A 310 4.84 5.54 4.86
N VAL A 311 3.72 4.98 4.38
CA VAL A 311 2.48 5.73 4.09
C VAL A 311 1.78 6.16 5.38
N SER A 312 1.89 5.38 6.45
CA SER A 312 1.33 5.74 7.75
C SER A 312 2.02 6.98 8.32
N LEU A 313 3.35 7.07 8.20
CA LEU A 313 4.10 8.26 8.59
C LEU A 313 3.85 9.45 7.66
N LEU A 314 3.71 9.22 6.35
CA LEU A 314 3.29 10.28 5.42
C LEU A 314 1.94 10.86 5.82
N TYR A 315 0.97 10.01 6.17
CA TYR A 315 -0.36 10.41 6.62
C TYR A 315 -0.34 11.20 7.93
N GLU A 316 0.47 10.74 8.89
CA GLU A 316 0.63 11.39 10.20
C GLU A 316 1.22 12.81 10.08
N LEU A 317 2.22 12.98 9.20
CA LEU A 317 2.93 14.24 9.03
C LEU A 317 2.30 15.19 7.99
N ALA A 318 1.37 14.69 7.16
CA ALA A 318 0.70 15.49 6.16
C ALA A 318 -0.13 16.61 6.80
N ARG A 319 0.19 17.87 6.47
CA ARG A 319 -0.59 19.02 6.94
C ARG A 319 -1.85 19.21 6.09
N ARG A 320 -3.00 19.04 6.71
CA ARG A 320 -4.31 19.16 6.05
C ARG A 320 -4.85 20.58 6.07
N GLU A 321 -4.53 21.33 7.13
CA GLU A 321 -4.92 22.73 7.24
C GLU A 321 -4.00 23.62 6.42
N LYS A 322 -4.58 24.32 5.44
CA LYS A 322 -3.91 25.41 4.72
C LYS A 322 -4.35 26.74 5.31
N ARG A 323 -3.40 27.52 5.80
CA ARG A 323 -3.66 28.89 6.27
C ARG A 323 -3.41 29.86 5.13
N PHE A 324 -4.37 30.76 4.92
CA PHE A 324 -4.19 31.86 3.97
C PHE A 324 -2.99 32.71 4.38
N GLN A 325 -2.13 33.02 3.42
CA GLN A 325 -1.08 34.02 3.54
C GLN A 325 -1.40 35.14 2.55
N GLU A 326 -1.26 36.39 3.00
CA GLU A 326 -1.53 37.54 2.14
C GLU A 326 -0.62 37.53 0.92
N ILE A 327 -1.22 37.79 -0.24
CA ILE A 327 -0.49 37.84 -1.51
C ILE A 327 0.42 39.07 -1.50
N PRO A 328 1.74 38.92 -1.74
CA PRO A 328 2.65 40.05 -1.79
C PRO A 328 2.23 41.08 -2.85
N ARG A 329 2.14 42.36 -2.44
CA ARG A 329 1.79 43.48 -3.34
C ARG A 329 3.02 44.17 -3.96
N TYR A 330 4.21 43.88 -3.45
CA TYR A 330 5.47 44.50 -3.87
C TYR A 330 6.34 43.50 -4.64
N PRO A 331 7.13 43.96 -5.64
CA PRO A 331 7.94 43.08 -6.48
C PRO A 331 9.07 42.42 -5.68
N TRP A 332 9.53 41.27 -6.16
CA TRP A 332 10.78 40.66 -5.68
C TRP A 332 12.00 41.38 -6.25
N VAL A 333 13.09 41.37 -5.48
CA VAL A 333 14.43 41.73 -5.94
C VAL A 333 15.26 40.47 -6.01
N GLU A 334 15.88 40.23 -7.17
CA GLU A 334 16.76 39.08 -7.40
C GLU A 334 18.24 39.46 -7.19
N ARG A 335 18.97 38.54 -6.56
CA ARG A 335 20.43 38.59 -6.45
C ARG A 335 21.01 37.22 -6.74
N ASP A 336 21.87 37.16 -7.74
CA ASP A 336 22.65 35.98 -8.06
C ASP A 336 23.99 36.05 -7.34
N LEU A 337 24.42 34.93 -6.77
CA LEU A 337 25.72 34.79 -6.12
C LEU A 337 26.34 33.45 -6.49
N ALA A 338 27.63 33.44 -6.82
CA ALA A 338 28.38 32.22 -7.03
C ALA A 338 29.46 32.10 -5.97
N VAL A 339 29.51 30.95 -5.28
CA VAL A 339 30.53 30.69 -4.27
C VAL A 339 31.33 29.44 -4.59
N MET A 340 32.63 29.52 -4.35
CA MET A 340 33.58 28.41 -4.40
C MET A 340 33.67 27.78 -3.02
N VAL A 341 33.47 26.47 -2.95
CA VAL A 341 33.51 25.69 -1.70
C VAL A 341 34.23 24.36 -1.94
N ASP A 342 34.63 23.69 -0.86
CA ASP A 342 35.11 22.31 -0.94
C ASP A 342 34.04 21.39 -1.58
N ARG A 343 34.51 20.46 -2.42
CA ARG A 343 33.66 19.58 -3.22
C ARG A 343 32.76 18.67 -2.37
N GLY A 344 33.21 18.30 -1.16
CA GLY A 344 32.47 17.48 -0.22
C GLY A 344 31.31 18.20 0.49
N VAL A 345 31.29 19.53 0.48
CA VAL A 345 30.21 20.30 1.14
C VAL A 345 28.88 20.08 0.42
N ALA A 346 27.88 19.55 1.12
CA ALA A 346 26.55 19.37 0.55
C ALA A 346 25.92 20.72 0.20
N ALA A 347 25.34 20.84 -1.00
CA ALA A 347 24.72 22.10 -1.45
C ALA A 347 23.55 22.51 -0.54
N GLU A 348 22.82 21.54 0.02
CA GLU A 348 21.77 21.77 1.02
C GLU A 348 22.28 22.48 2.28
N ALA A 349 23.51 22.19 2.72
CA ALA A 349 24.11 22.88 3.88
C ALA A 349 24.33 24.37 3.59
N LEU A 350 24.69 24.71 2.34
CA LEU A 350 24.80 26.09 1.88
C LEU A 350 23.43 26.76 1.83
N VAL A 351 22.41 26.10 1.28
CA VAL A 351 21.03 26.62 1.24
C VAL A 351 20.51 26.89 2.65
N LYS A 352 20.70 25.98 3.60
CA LYS A 352 20.32 26.17 5.01
C LYS A 352 21.03 27.36 5.63
N ALA A 353 22.33 27.51 5.39
CA ALA A 353 23.10 28.65 5.89
C ALA A 353 22.62 29.98 5.27
N ILE A 354 22.38 30.01 3.96
CA ILE A 354 21.82 31.18 3.24
C ILE A 354 20.46 31.55 3.83
N ARG A 355 19.53 30.60 3.99
CA ARG A 355 18.21 30.83 4.59
C ARG A 355 18.32 31.38 6.02
N SER A 356 19.26 30.86 6.82
CA SER A 356 19.48 31.34 8.19
C SER A 356 20.04 32.77 8.27
N ALA A 357 20.84 33.18 7.27
CA ALA A 357 21.53 34.47 7.26
C ALA A 357 20.81 35.56 6.45
N GLY A 358 19.92 35.19 5.52
CA GLY A 358 19.25 36.12 4.60
C GLY A 358 18.15 36.99 5.21
N GLY A 359 17.83 36.78 6.49
CA GLY A 359 16.87 37.58 7.23
C GLY A 359 15.42 37.46 6.73
N ARG A 360 14.55 38.33 7.25
CA ARG A 360 13.09 38.24 7.05
C ARG A 360 12.60 38.43 5.61
N TYR A 361 13.40 39.08 4.77
CA TYR A 361 13.04 39.40 3.39
C TYR A 361 13.41 38.30 2.41
N LEU A 362 14.36 37.42 2.72
CA LEU A 362 14.70 36.30 1.85
C LEU A 362 13.53 35.31 1.79
N LYS A 363 12.93 35.15 0.61
CA LYS A 363 11.79 34.24 0.38
C LYS A 363 12.20 32.94 -0.29
N GLU A 364 13.05 33.03 -1.32
CA GLU A 364 13.44 31.87 -2.12
C GLU A 364 14.96 31.83 -2.34
N VAL A 365 15.49 30.61 -2.38
CA VAL A 365 16.88 30.29 -2.68
C VAL A 365 16.87 29.17 -3.70
N PHE A 366 17.33 29.45 -4.91
CA PHE A 366 17.46 28.47 -5.98
C PHE A 366 18.92 28.18 -6.24
N ILE A 367 19.28 26.92 -6.46
CA ILE A 367 20.56 26.57 -7.07
C ILE A 367 20.28 26.45 -8.57
N PHE A 368 20.94 27.26 -9.39
CA PHE A 368 20.76 27.21 -10.84
C PHE A 368 21.98 26.69 -11.60
N ASP A 369 23.15 26.61 -10.94
CA ASP A 369 24.33 26.00 -11.53
C ASP A 369 25.26 25.39 -10.46
N ILE A 370 25.88 24.25 -10.81
CA ILE A 370 26.96 23.62 -10.05
C ILE A 370 28.06 23.26 -11.03
N TYR A 371 29.20 23.94 -10.93
CA TYR A 371 30.31 23.78 -11.85
C TYR A 371 31.55 23.19 -11.15
N SER A 372 32.16 22.17 -11.77
CA SER A 372 33.40 21.52 -11.29
C SER A 372 34.39 21.27 -12.44
N GLY A 373 34.37 22.12 -13.48
CA GLY A 373 35.25 21.99 -14.64
C GLY A 373 36.66 22.56 -14.43
N LYS A 374 37.47 22.57 -15.50
CA LYS A 374 38.92 22.89 -15.46
C LYS A 374 39.28 24.27 -14.89
N GLN A 375 38.34 25.21 -14.85
CA GLN A 375 38.54 26.56 -14.30
C GLN A 375 38.37 26.63 -12.78
N VAL A 376 38.07 25.50 -12.14
CA VAL A 376 37.90 25.37 -10.69
C VAL A 376 38.90 24.34 -10.18
N ASP A 377 39.50 24.59 -9.01
CA ASP A 377 40.38 23.61 -8.35
C ASP A 377 39.65 22.25 -8.23
N ALA A 378 40.35 21.15 -8.49
CA ALA A 378 39.76 19.81 -8.49
C ALA A 378 39.12 19.40 -7.14
N ARG A 379 39.54 20.04 -6.04
CA ARG A 379 38.99 19.85 -4.69
C ARG A 379 37.82 20.80 -4.40
N GLN A 380 37.54 21.75 -5.27
CA GLN A 380 36.46 22.71 -5.10
C GLN A 380 35.34 22.48 -6.11
N LYS A 381 34.21 23.11 -5.84
CA LYS A 381 33.11 23.32 -6.78
C LYS A 381 32.58 24.72 -6.63
N SER A 382 32.08 25.26 -7.74
CA SER A 382 31.33 26.50 -7.74
C SER A 382 29.85 26.18 -7.67
N VAL A 383 29.13 26.82 -6.75
CA VAL A 383 27.67 26.71 -6.64
C VAL A 383 27.07 28.10 -6.83
N ALA A 384 26.21 28.24 -7.83
CA ALA A 384 25.52 29.48 -8.13
C ALA A 384 24.09 29.45 -7.61
N PHE A 385 23.73 30.48 -6.86
CA PHE A 385 22.42 30.64 -6.25
C PHE A 385 21.73 31.88 -6.77
N ARG A 386 20.41 31.78 -6.97
CA ARG A 386 19.51 32.91 -7.14
C ARG A 386 18.72 33.11 -5.87
N LEU A 387 18.82 34.30 -5.30
CA LEU A 387 18.10 34.71 -4.11
C LEU A 387 16.97 35.64 -4.50
N ARG A 388 15.76 35.41 -3.96
CA ARG A 388 14.64 36.35 -4.08
C ARG A 388 14.31 36.97 -2.74
N PHE A 389 14.42 38.28 -2.69
CA PHE A 389 14.04 39.09 -1.54
C PHE A 389 12.72 39.79 -1.82
N GLN A 390 11.81 39.77 -0.84
CA GLN A 390 10.51 40.43 -0.97
C GLN A 390 9.98 40.87 0.41
N SER A 391 9.34 42.04 0.45
CA SER A 391 8.59 42.52 1.60
C SER A 391 7.10 42.57 1.27
N LEU A 392 6.26 42.32 2.27
CA LEU A 392 4.80 42.49 2.16
C LEU A 392 4.38 43.95 2.34
N GLU A 393 5.26 44.80 2.87
CA GLU A 393 4.91 46.14 3.36
C GLU A 393 5.46 47.26 2.48
N LYS A 394 6.53 47.01 1.71
CA LYS A 394 7.22 48.03 0.90
C LYS A 394 8.06 47.43 -0.22
N THR A 395 8.41 48.24 -1.22
CA THR A 395 9.50 47.92 -2.16
C THR A 395 10.84 47.95 -1.43
N LEU A 396 11.66 46.92 -1.63
CA LEU A 396 13.00 46.83 -1.02
C LEU A 396 13.97 47.76 -1.74
N VAL A 397 14.76 48.52 -0.97
CA VAL A 397 15.86 49.33 -1.52
C VAL A 397 17.15 48.50 -1.60
N GLU A 398 18.05 48.89 -2.50
CA GLU A 398 19.28 48.16 -2.78
C GLU A 398 20.15 47.94 -1.54
N GLN A 399 20.23 48.94 -0.64
CA GLN A 399 20.99 48.84 0.61
C GLN A 399 20.50 47.69 1.51
N GLU A 400 19.18 47.46 1.62
CA GLU A 400 18.63 46.38 2.44
C GLU A 400 19.01 45.00 1.88
N VAL A 401 19.03 44.87 0.56
CA VAL A 401 19.36 43.62 -0.14
C VAL A 401 20.87 43.36 -0.08
N ASN A 402 21.70 44.38 -0.26
CA ASN A 402 23.16 44.25 -0.15
C ASN A 402 23.57 43.85 1.26
N GLN A 403 23.00 44.47 2.29
CA GLN A 403 23.28 44.11 3.68
C GLN A 403 22.93 42.65 3.99
N ALA A 404 21.80 42.15 3.48
CA ALA A 404 21.43 40.74 3.63
C ALA A 404 22.39 39.81 2.87
N THR A 405 22.81 40.20 1.67
CA THR A 405 23.76 39.46 0.85
C THR A 405 25.14 39.38 1.50
N ASP A 406 25.64 40.48 2.07
CA ASP A 406 26.92 40.52 2.78
C ASP A 406 26.91 39.61 4.03
N ASN A 407 25.79 39.60 4.76
CA ASN A 407 25.61 38.70 5.90
C ASN A 407 25.61 37.22 5.49
N ILE A 408 24.98 36.90 4.36
CA ILE A 408 25.00 35.57 3.76
C ILE A 408 26.44 35.17 3.40
N LEU A 409 27.16 36.02 2.67
CA LEU A 409 28.55 35.75 2.26
C LEU A 409 29.47 35.57 3.46
N LYS A 410 29.34 36.41 4.49
CA LYS A 410 30.09 36.29 5.74
C LYS A 410 29.82 34.95 6.43
N THR A 411 28.56 34.53 6.49
CA THR A 411 28.17 33.25 7.10
C THR A 411 28.72 32.06 6.32
N LEU A 412 28.63 32.10 4.99
CA LEU A 412 29.16 31.05 4.11
C LEU A 412 30.69 30.95 4.22
N HIS A 413 31.37 32.10 4.30
CA HIS A 413 32.82 32.16 4.51
C HIS A 413 33.20 31.54 5.87
N GLN A 414 32.53 31.93 6.95
CA GLN A 414 32.82 31.43 8.29
C GLN A 414 32.55 29.93 8.46
N LYS A 415 31.47 29.40 7.88
CA LYS A 415 31.05 28.00 8.07
C LYS A 415 31.71 27.02 7.10
N PHE A 416 31.99 27.46 5.88
CA PHE A 416 32.40 26.56 4.79
C PHE A 416 33.67 27.01 4.07
N ALA A 417 34.35 28.05 4.57
CA ALA A 417 35.46 28.71 3.89
C ALA A 417 35.08 29.15 2.46
N ALA A 418 33.80 29.45 2.23
CA ALA A 418 33.29 29.81 0.92
C ALA A 418 33.93 31.12 0.43
N GLN A 419 34.24 31.19 -0.86
CA GLN A 419 34.80 32.37 -1.50
C GLN A 419 33.88 32.82 -2.63
N LEU A 420 33.61 34.13 -2.71
CA LEU A 420 32.83 34.69 -3.80
C LEU A 420 33.59 34.48 -5.12
N ARG A 421 32.93 33.87 -6.10
CA ARG A 421 33.44 33.77 -7.47
C ARG A 421 33.04 35.06 -8.19
N THR A 422 34.06 35.82 -8.60
CA THR A 422 33.90 37.04 -9.39
C THR A 422 33.90 36.74 -10.88
#